data_AF-A0A373CJX1-F1
#
_entry.id   AF-A0A373CJX1-F1
#
_cell.length_a   1.000
_cell.length_b   1.000
_cell.length_c   1.000
_cell.angle_alpha   90.00
_cell.angle_beta   90.00
_cell.angle_gamma   90.00
#
_symmetry.space_group_name_H-M   'P 1'
#
loop_
_entity.id
_entity.type
_entity.pdbx_description
1 polymer ?
#
loop_
_entity_poly.entity_id
_entity_poly.type
_entity_poly.pdbx_seq_one_letter_code
_entity_poly.pdbx_strand_id
1 'polypeptide(L)'
;MVFNGSEHFIANGEEISVTMSDFWKWSYPDFLDNSRRNTLSKFIVASSIGQSGHFLPDGSAQWTPYDMLTGDGYRLQIEAASYLQSQDEEHPDFISYPISGMPDAYVFSLYKATSPSQNPLNLDLWDFFVISRKALTKDNSSRKTITLPRLQELGVWQSDYFGISEAILKALDV
;
A
#
# COMPACT_ATOMS: atom_id res chain seq x y z
N MET A 1 -2.71 -15.85 -17.51
CA MET A 1 -2.34 -14.88 -18.56
C MET A 1 -2.00 -13.58 -17.86
N VAL A 2 -0.85 -12.97 -18.16
CA VAL A 2 -0.41 -11.70 -17.57
C VAL A 2 -0.41 -10.68 -18.69
N PHE A 3 -1.07 -9.54 -18.49
CA PHE A 3 -1.13 -8.45 -19.46
C PHE A 3 -0.06 -7.41 -19.13
N ASN A 4 0.60 -6.85 -20.14
CA ASN A 4 1.61 -5.80 -20.02
C ASN A 4 1.08 -4.39 -20.36
N GLY A 5 -0.15 -4.29 -20.85
CA GLY A 5 -0.81 -3.02 -21.16
C GLY A 5 -0.86 -2.70 -22.65
N SER A 6 -0.02 -3.33 -23.47
CA SER A 6 0.05 -3.09 -24.92
C SER A 6 -0.91 -3.98 -25.71
N GLU A 7 -1.56 -4.94 -25.07
CA GLU A 7 -2.47 -5.86 -25.73
C GLU A 7 -3.71 -5.12 -26.26
N HIS A 8 -4.05 -5.42 -27.51
CA HIS A 8 -5.24 -4.92 -28.17
C HIS A 8 -6.47 -5.77 -27.81
N PHE A 9 -7.63 -5.11 -27.72
CA PHE A 9 -8.91 -5.80 -27.59
C PHE A 9 -9.25 -6.47 -28.93
N ILE A 10 -9.96 -7.61 -28.89
CA ILE A 10 -10.35 -8.37 -30.07
C ILE A 10 -11.86 -8.31 -30.25
N ALA A 11 -12.33 -7.86 -31.41
CA ALA A 11 -13.74 -7.86 -31.81
C ALA A 11 -13.89 -8.58 -33.14
N ASN A 12 -14.78 -9.58 -33.22
CA ASN A 12 -14.99 -10.41 -34.41
C ASN A 12 -13.70 -11.08 -34.95
N GLY A 13 -12.72 -11.34 -34.07
CA GLY A 13 -11.43 -11.94 -34.45
C GLY A 13 -10.38 -10.95 -34.94
N GLU A 14 -10.69 -9.65 -34.99
CA GLU A 14 -9.74 -8.60 -35.36
C GLU A 14 -9.36 -7.74 -34.15
N GLU A 15 -8.09 -7.33 -34.09
CA GLU A 15 -7.61 -6.38 -33.09
C GLU A 15 -8.19 -4.98 -33.35
N ILE A 16 -8.66 -4.31 -32.30
CA ILE A 16 -9.12 -2.92 -32.35
C ILE A 16 -8.12 -1.99 -31.65
N SER A 17 -8.23 -0.68 -31.87
CA SER A 17 -7.27 0.31 -31.34
C SER A 17 -7.29 0.48 -29.82
N VAL A 18 -8.30 -0.04 -29.12
CA VAL A 18 -8.38 0.03 -27.65
C VAL A 18 -7.40 -0.97 -27.05
N THR A 19 -6.62 -0.51 -26.08
CA THR A 19 -5.59 -1.31 -25.42
C THR A 19 -5.94 -1.64 -23.98
N MET A 20 -5.28 -2.65 -23.41
CA MET A 20 -5.36 -2.94 -21.98
C MET A 20 -4.98 -1.72 -21.12
N SER A 21 -4.02 -0.91 -21.58
CA SER A 21 -3.67 0.35 -20.92
C SER A 21 -4.85 1.35 -20.86
N ASP A 22 -5.69 1.40 -21.89
CA ASP A 22 -6.85 2.30 -21.88
C ASP A 22 -7.90 1.85 -20.88
N PHE A 23 -8.10 0.55 -20.74
CA PHE A 23 -8.93 -0.02 -19.68
C PHE A 23 -8.37 0.30 -18.28
N TRP A 24 -7.06 0.17 -18.07
CA TRP A 24 -6.44 0.51 -16.77
C TRP A 24 -6.58 1.99 -16.43
N LYS A 25 -6.35 2.89 -17.41
CA LYS A 25 -6.58 4.35 -17.24
C LYS A 25 -8.03 4.65 -16.88
N TRP A 26 -8.99 4.00 -17.54
CA TRP A 26 -10.41 4.17 -17.24
C TRP A 26 -10.80 3.63 -15.85
N SER A 27 -10.20 2.51 -15.42
CA SER A 27 -10.50 1.87 -14.13
C SER A 27 -9.96 2.65 -12.92
N TYR A 28 -8.84 3.37 -13.10
CA TYR A 28 -8.16 4.14 -12.06
C TYR A 28 -7.92 5.60 -12.49
N PRO A 29 -8.99 6.39 -12.70
CA PRO A 29 -8.88 7.75 -13.23
C PRO A 29 -8.30 8.76 -12.22
N ASP A 30 -8.41 8.46 -10.93
CA ASP A 30 -7.79 9.18 -9.82
C ASP A 30 -7.34 8.21 -8.72
N PHE A 31 -6.41 8.65 -7.87
CA PHE A 31 -5.97 7.93 -6.67
C PHE A 31 -6.37 8.66 -5.39
N LEU A 32 -7.37 9.53 -5.47
CA LEU A 32 -7.84 10.22 -4.27
C LEU A 32 -8.60 9.21 -3.42
N ASP A 33 -9.50 8.42 -4.01
CA ASP A 33 -10.25 7.36 -3.32
C ASP A 33 -9.35 6.40 -2.51
N ASN A 34 -9.79 6.05 -1.30
CA ASN A 34 -9.07 5.20 -0.35
C ASN A 34 -8.63 3.86 -0.93
N SER A 35 -9.50 3.18 -1.69
CA SER A 35 -9.19 1.86 -2.25
C SER A 35 -8.10 1.94 -3.32
N ARG A 36 -8.23 2.92 -4.21
CA ARG A 36 -7.25 3.15 -5.29
C ARG A 36 -5.91 3.63 -4.75
N ARG A 37 -5.93 4.53 -3.76
CA ARG A 37 -4.72 4.99 -3.07
C ARG A 37 -4.00 3.85 -2.36
N ASN A 38 -4.75 2.97 -1.70
CA ASN A 38 -4.16 1.79 -1.07
C ASN A 38 -3.53 0.85 -2.10
N THR A 39 -4.19 0.67 -3.24
CA THR A 39 -3.64 -0.11 -4.37
C THR A 39 -2.35 0.50 -4.90
N LEU A 40 -2.30 1.82 -5.10
CA LEU A 40 -1.09 2.52 -5.52
C LEU A 40 0.03 2.39 -4.48
N SER A 41 -0.27 2.56 -3.21
CA SER A 41 0.69 2.37 -2.11
C SER A 41 1.33 0.98 -2.13
N LYS A 42 0.51 -0.08 -2.29
CA LYS A 42 1.00 -1.46 -2.42
C LYS A 42 1.96 -1.61 -3.59
N PHE A 43 1.65 -1.01 -4.74
CA PHE A 43 2.53 -1.02 -5.90
C PHE A 43 3.84 -0.25 -5.65
N ILE A 44 3.79 0.90 -4.96
CA ILE A 44 4.99 1.68 -4.61
C ILE A 44 5.91 0.88 -3.67
N VAL A 45 5.34 0.23 -2.65
CA VAL A 45 6.10 -0.65 -1.76
C VAL A 45 6.72 -1.81 -2.56
N ALA A 46 5.93 -2.47 -3.41
CA ALA A 46 6.42 -3.56 -4.27
C ALA A 46 7.58 -3.12 -5.15
N SER A 47 7.48 -1.96 -5.79
CA SER A 47 8.51 -1.46 -6.69
C SER A 47 9.79 -1.08 -5.93
N SER A 48 9.66 -0.49 -4.74
CA SER A 48 10.80 -0.14 -3.88
C SER A 48 11.63 -1.37 -3.49
N ILE A 49 10.96 -2.48 -3.17
CA ILE A 49 11.65 -3.72 -2.77
C ILE A 49 11.96 -4.67 -3.93
N GLY A 50 11.81 -4.20 -5.19
CA GLY A 50 12.15 -4.97 -6.39
C GLY A 50 11.16 -6.10 -6.73
N GLN A 51 9.92 -6.01 -6.27
CA GLN A 51 8.88 -7.04 -6.41
C GLN A 51 7.67 -6.65 -7.28
N SER A 52 7.74 -5.54 -8.01
CA SER A 52 6.64 -5.07 -8.86
C SER A 52 6.25 -6.04 -10.01
N GLY A 53 7.09 -7.02 -10.34
CA GLY A 53 6.79 -8.07 -11.32
C GLY A 53 6.13 -9.34 -10.74
N HIS A 54 6.04 -9.45 -9.41
CA HIS A 54 5.45 -10.60 -8.73
C HIS A 54 4.00 -10.30 -8.35
N PHE A 55 3.07 -10.73 -9.21
CA PHE A 55 1.68 -10.89 -8.78
C PHE A 55 1.62 -12.02 -7.75
N LEU A 56 0.97 -11.78 -6.61
CA LEU A 56 0.64 -12.87 -5.68
C LEU A 56 0.01 -14.02 -6.49
N PRO A 57 0.53 -15.25 -6.38
CA PRO A 57 0.11 -16.37 -7.20
C PRO A 57 -1.19 -16.94 -6.65
N ASP A 58 -2.30 -16.22 -6.81
CA ASP A 58 -3.61 -16.76 -7.15
C ASP A 58 -4.66 -15.65 -7.15
N GLY A 59 -5.44 -15.59 -8.23
CA GLY A 59 -6.67 -14.84 -8.28
C GLY A 59 -7.82 -15.57 -7.58
N SER A 60 -7.55 -16.46 -6.61
CA SER A 60 -8.59 -17.06 -5.78
C SER A 60 -8.79 -16.22 -4.54
N ALA A 61 -9.59 -15.18 -4.74
CA ALA A 61 -10.52 -14.64 -3.75
C ALA A 61 -10.43 -15.24 -2.34
N GLN A 62 -10.03 -14.36 -1.42
CA GLN A 62 -10.47 -14.28 -0.02
C GLN A 62 -9.59 -14.99 1.03
N TRP A 63 -8.85 -14.16 1.78
CA TRP A 63 -8.14 -14.42 3.05
C TRP A 63 -6.67 -14.87 2.99
N THR A 64 -5.80 -14.14 2.29
CA THR A 64 -4.39 -14.06 2.73
C THR A 64 -4.29 -13.08 3.91
N PRO A 65 -3.64 -13.44 5.03
CA PRO A 65 -3.54 -12.54 6.18
C PRO A 65 -2.46 -11.45 6.00
N TYR A 66 -2.07 -11.17 4.76
CA TYR A 66 -1.03 -10.22 4.34
C TYR A 66 -1.22 -9.84 2.86
N ASP A 67 -0.62 -8.72 2.45
CA ASP A 67 -0.69 -8.16 1.09
C ASP A 67 0.50 -8.53 0.19
N MET A 68 1.66 -8.87 0.77
CA MET A 68 2.89 -9.11 0.00
C MET A 68 3.85 -10.05 0.72
N LEU A 69 4.66 -10.78 -0.04
CA LEU A 69 5.80 -11.57 0.45
C LEU A 69 7.11 -10.99 -0.07
N THR A 70 8.03 -10.61 0.80
CA THR A 70 9.39 -10.19 0.39
C THR A 70 10.17 -11.35 -0.24
N GLY A 71 11.30 -11.05 -0.91
CA GLY A 71 12.14 -12.08 -1.55
C GLY A 71 12.68 -13.09 -0.55
N ASP A 72 12.83 -12.66 0.71
CA ASP A 72 13.28 -13.46 1.84
C ASP A 72 12.12 -14.17 2.59
N GLY A 73 10.88 -14.05 2.10
CA GLY A 73 9.72 -14.77 2.60
C GLY A 73 8.95 -14.10 3.74
N TYR A 74 9.23 -12.83 4.06
CA TYR A 74 8.48 -12.09 5.08
C TYR A 74 7.15 -11.59 4.57
N ARG A 75 6.10 -11.73 5.38
CA ARG A 75 4.74 -11.28 5.06
C ARG A 75 4.56 -9.83 5.47
N LEU A 76 4.09 -9.00 4.54
CA LEU A 76 3.81 -7.59 4.76
C LEU A 76 2.32 -7.29 4.66
N GLN A 77 1.79 -6.49 5.59
CA GLN A 77 0.49 -5.82 5.44
C GLN A 77 0.74 -4.34 5.13
N ILE A 78 0.06 -3.80 4.11
CA ILE A 78 0.29 -2.45 3.61
C ILE A 78 -1.02 -1.67 3.66
N GLU A 79 -1.01 -0.54 4.35
CA GLU A 79 -2.18 0.32 4.50
C GLU A 79 -1.82 1.77 4.18
N ALA A 80 -2.72 2.49 3.51
CA ALA A 80 -2.49 3.87 3.08
C ALA A 80 -3.54 4.85 3.60
N ALA A 81 -3.09 6.01 4.07
CA ALA A 81 -3.95 7.09 4.55
C ALA A 81 -3.57 8.44 3.91
N SER A 82 -4.48 9.40 3.98
CA SER A 82 -4.26 10.77 3.49
C SER A 82 -5.16 11.76 4.24
N TYR A 83 -4.67 12.99 4.42
CA TYR A 83 -5.47 14.08 4.99
C TYR A 83 -6.60 14.55 4.08
N LEU A 84 -6.47 14.36 2.75
CA LEU A 84 -7.48 14.79 1.78
C LEU A 84 -8.79 13.99 1.84
N GLN A 85 -8.81 12.85 2.55
CA GLN A 85 -9.97 11.96 2.63
C GLN A 85 -10.13 11.29 4.00
N SER A 86 -9.64 11.90 5.09
CA SER A 86 -9.86 11.34 6.42
C SER A 86 -11.37 11.19 6.69
N GLN A 87 -11.82 9.95 6.89
CA GLN A 87 -13.21 9.59 7.21
C GLN A 87 -13.37 9.22 8.70
N ASP A 88 -12.39 9.56 9.56
CA ASP A 88 -12.44 9.18 10.97
C ASP A 88 -13.58 9.93 11.68
N GLU A 89 -14.68 9.23 11.98
CA GLU A 89 -15.89 9.84 12.56
C GLU A 89 -15.65 10.32 14.00
N GLU A 90 -14.82 9.59 14.77
CA GLU A 90 -14.21 10.07 15.99
C GLU A 90 -12.92 10.76 15.60
N HIS A 91 -12.80 12.08 15.48
CA HIS A 91 -11.53 12.77 15.15
C HIS A 91 -11.11 12.81 13.65
N PRO A 92 -11.93 13.47 12.81
CA PRO A 92 -11.72 13.58 11.36
C PRO A 92 -10.41 14.27 10.93
N ASP A 93 -9.69 14.90 11.85
CA ASP A 93 -8.47 15.66 11.57
C ASP A 93 -7.17 14.85 11.68
N PHE A 94 -7.23 13.56 12.05
CA PHE A 94 -6.01 12.74 12.19
C PHE A 94 -5.93 11.55 11.25
N ILE A 95 -4.70 11.11 11.02
CA ILE A 95 -4.39 9.92 10.24
C ILE A 95 -4.54 8.69 11.12
N SER A 96 -5.41 7.77 10.70
CA SER A 96 -5.55 6.45 11.28
C SER A 96 -5.46 5.36 10.21
N TYR A 97 -4.99 4.18 10.64
CA TYR A 97 -4.84 3.01 9.79
C TYR A 97 -5.59 1.84 10.40
N PRO A 98 -6.26 1.00 9.59
CA PRO A 98 -6.73 -0.29 10.06
C PRO A 98 -5.54 -1.19 10.41
N ILE A 99 -5.69 -1.98 11.47
CA ILE A 99 -4.79 -3.09 11.81
C ILE A 99 -5.55 -4.37 11.49
N SER A 100 -5.06 -5.09 10.50
CA SER A 100 -5.64 -6.35 10.06
C SER A 100 -4.56 -7.41 9.82
N GLY A 101 -5.00 -8.63 9.52
CA GLY A 101 -4.11 -9.71 9.13
C GLY A 101 -3.19 -10.24 10.23
N MET A 102 -2.22 -11.01 9.79
CA MET A 102 -1.20 -11.66 10.60
C MET A 102 0.19 -11.57 9.93
N PRO A 103 0.64 -10.36 9.50
CA PRO A 103 1.91 -10.20 8.84
C PRO A 103 3.08 -10.32 9.82
N ASP A 104 4.29 -10.38 9.28
CA ASP A 104 5.53 -10.24 10.06
C ASP A 104 5.83 -8.75 10.31
N ALA A 105 5.57 -7.89 9.32
CA ALA A 105 5.67 -6.43 9.46
C ALA A 105 4.51 -5.69 8.77
N TYR A 106 4.21 -4.49 9.29
CA TYR A 106 3.29 -3.54 8.68
C TYR A 106 4.06 -2.42 7.99
N VAL A 107 3.58 -1.99 6.83
CA VAL A 107 4.02 -0.77 6.15
C VAL A 107 2.84 0.18 6.05
N PHE A 108 2.83 1.20 6.91
CA PHE A 108 1.82 2.26 6.88
C PHE A 108 2.32 3.40 6.01
N SER A 109 1.54 3.79 5.01
CA SER A 109 1.92 4.79 4.01
C SER A 109 1.05 6.03 4.13
N LEU A 110 1.68 7.20 4.20
CA LEU A 110 0.99 8.49 4.27
C LEU A 110 1.16 9.25 2.97
N TYR A 111 0.06 9.53 2.28
CA TYR A 111 0.04 10.50 1.20
C TYR A 111 -0.22 11.91 1.75
N LYS A 112 0.84 12.72 1.78
CA LYS A 112 0.92 14.05 2.43
C LYS A 112 0.33 15.20 1.63
N ALA A 113 -0.20 14.96 0.43
CA ALA A 113 -0.77 16.03 -0.37
C ALA A 113 -1.86 16.78 0.40
N THR A 114 -1.88 18.09 0.23
CA THR A 114 -2.86 19.02 0.81
C THR A 114 -3.82 19.55 -0.24
N SER A 115 -3.59 19.23 -1.53
CA SER A 115 -4.48 19.56 -2.64
C SER A 115 -4.74 18.35 -3.55
N PRO A 116 -6.00 18.15 -4.00
CA PRO A 116 -6.36 17.14 -5.01
C PRO A 116 -5.58 17.24 -6.33
N SER A 117 -5.01 18.41 -6.64
CA SER A 117 -4.24 18.64 -7.87
C SER A 117 -2.80 18.10 -7.82
N GLN A 118 -2.32 17.70 -6.64
CA GLN A 118 -0.96 17.18 -6.50
C GLN A 118 -0.87 15.77 -7.08
N ASN A 119 0.22 15.50 -7.79
CA ASN A 119 0.44 14.24 -8.49
C ASN A 119 0.79 13.12 -7.48
N PRO A 120 -0.05 12.08 -7.31
CA PRO A 120 0.24 10.97 -6.40
C PRO A 120 1.44 10.12 -6.84
N LEU A 121 1.93 10.28 -8.08
CA LEU A 121 3.17 9.65 -8.55
C LEU A 121 4.43 10.41 -8.09
N ASN A 122 4.28 11.60 -7.50
CA ASN A 122 5.39 12.27 -6.83
C ASN A 122 5.65 11.60 -5.48
N LEU A 123 6.68 10.75 -5.43
CA LEU A 123 7.01 9.96 -4.23
C LEU A 123 7.52 10.79 -3.05
N ASP A 124 7.91 12.06 -3.26
CA ASP A 124 8.24 12.99 -2.16
C ASP A 124 7.02 13.31 -1.28
N LEU A 125 5.81 13.10 -1.83
CA LEU A 125 4.54 13.25 -1.11
C LEU A 125 4.15 12.00 -0.32
N TRP A 126 4.99 10.95 -0.31
CA TRP A 126 4.75 9.72 0.43
C TRP A 126 5.76 9.52 1.54
N ASP A 127 5.27 9.29 2.75
CA ASP A 127 6.08 8.77 3.85
C ASP A 127 5.67 7.33 4.16
N PHE A 128 6.64 6.50 4.52
CA PHE A 128 6.43 5.10 4.88
C PHE A 128 6.88 4.87 6.32
N PHE A 129 6.06 4.16 7.09
CA PHE A 129 6.31 3.83 8.49
C PHE A 129 6.24 2.32 8.67
N VAL A 130 7.36 1.72 9.09
CA VAL A 130 7.52 0.27 9.17
C VAL A 130 7.68 -0.18 10.60
N ILE A 131 6.93 -1.22 10.98
CA ILE A 131 6.95 -1.80 12.32
C ILE A 131 6.68 -3.30 12.26
N SER A 132 7.37 -4.10 13.09
CA SER A 132 7.03 -5.52 13.21
C SER A 132 5.70 -5.69 13.90
N ARG A 133 4.99 -6.77 13.58
CA ARG A 133 3.75 -7.12 14.28
C ARG A 133 3.98 -7.27 15.79
N LYS A 134 5.09 -7.90 16.19
CA LYS A 134 5.47 -8.09 17.59
C LYS A 134 5.57 -6.76 18.35
N ALA A 135 6.20 -5.75 17.75
CA ALA A 135 6.29 -4.41 18.34
C ALA A 135 4.93 -3.71 18.39
N LEU A 136 4.13 -3.80 17.32
CA LEU A 136 2.79 -3.22 17.27
C LEU A 136 1.84 -3.81 18.32
N THR A 137 1.94 -5.11 18.61
CA THR A 137 1.04 -5.82 19.54
C THR A 137 1.57 -5.98 20.96
N LYS A 138 2.73 -5.37 21.29
CA LYS A 138 3.43 -5.58 22.57
C LYS A 138 2.59 -5.29 23.82
N ASP A 139 1.61 -4.38 23.70
CA ASP A 139 0.68 -4.00 24.78
C ASP A 139 -0.67 -4.74 24.73
N ASN A 140 -0.76 -5.86 24.01
CA ASN A 140 -1.93 -6.75 23.95
C ASN A 140 -3.23 -6.05 23.49
N SER A 141 -3.13 -5.07 22.59
CA SER A 141 -4.29 -4.31 22.15
C SER A 141 -5.02 -5.05 21.04
N SER A 142 -6.23 -5.52 21.32
CA SER A 142 -7.25 -5.95 20.33
C SER A 142 -7.76 -4.81 19.44
N ARG A 143 -6.94 -3.76 19.26
CA ARG A 143 -7.27 -2.55 18.52
C ARG A 143 -7.29 -2.87 17.04
N LYS A 144 -8.38 -2.45 16.38
CA LYS A 144 -8.57 -2.59 14.94
C LYS A 144 -7.98 -1.43 14.15
N THR A 145 -7.47 -0.40 14.83
CA THR A 145 -6.89 0.79 14.22
C THR A 145 -5.71 1.33 15.03
N ILE A 146 -4.85 2.12 14.39
CA ILE A 146 -3.77 2.88 15.02
C ILE A 146 -3.63 4.27 14.37
N THR A 147 -3.45 5.30 15.18
CA THR A 147 -3.21 6.66 14.70
C THR A 147 -1.73 6.89 14.40
N LEU A 148 -1.42 7.80 13.47
CA LEU A 148 -0.04 8.14 13.11
C LEU A 148 0.80 8.60 14.33
N PRO A 149 0.32 9.47 15.24
CA PRO A 149 1.09 9.84 16.43
C PRO A 149 1.40 8.62 17.31
N ARG A 150 0.44 7.73 17.52
CA ARG A 150 0.66 6.51 18.31
C ARG A 150 1.64 5.57 17.63
N LEU A 151 1.59 5.47 16.29
CA LEU A 151 2.56 4.71 15.52
C LEU A 151 3.98 5.25 15.78
N GLN A 152 4.17 6.57 15.69
CA GLN A 152 5.47 7.21 15.96
C GLN A 152 5.97 6.96 17.40
N GLU A 153 5.09 6.99 18.41
CA GLU A 153 5.45 6.66 19.81
C GLU A 153 5.94 5.22 19.99
N LEU A 154 5.49 4.28 19.16
CA LEU A 154 5.93 2.88 19.20
C LEU A 154 7.34 2.66 18.60
N GLY A 155 7.98 3.72 18.08
CA GLY A 155 9.35 3.65 17.56
C GLY A 155 9.44 3.02 16.18
N VAL A 156 8.52 3.38 15.27
CA VAL A 156 8.56 2.93 13.87
C VAL A 156 9.79 3.41 13.13
N TRP A 157 10.19 2.63 12.12
CA TRP A 157 11.16 3.06 11.13
C TRP A 157 10.44 3.86 10.05
N GLN A 158 10.69 5.17 10.03
CA GLN A 158 10.22 6.04 8.96
C GLN A 158 11.21 6.03 7.79
N SER A 159 10.70 5.98 6.56
CA SER A 159 11.50 6.11 5.34
C SER A 159 10.77 6.85 4.23
N ASP A 160 11.55 7.30 3.25
CA ASP A 160 11.06 7.63 1.90
C ASP A 160 10.95 6.34 1.05
N TYR A 161 10.73 6.52 -0.26
CA TYR A 161 10.66 5.42 -1.23
C TYR A 161 11.93 4.54 -1.25
N PHE A 162 13.13 5.12 -1.13
CA PHE A 162 14.37 4.36 -1.27
C PHE A 162 14.72 3.59 0.00
N GLY A 163 14.25 4.06 1.16
CA GLY A 163 14.55 3.43 2.45
C GLY A 163 13.60 2.30 2.88
N ILE A 164 12.52 1.99 2.14
CA ILE A 164 11.50 1.02 2.57
C ILE A 164 12.12 -0.36 2.85
N SER A 165 12.99 -0.85 1.96
CA SER A 165 13.64 -2.15 2.14
C SER A 165 14.48 -2.21 3.43
N GLU A 166 15.23 -1.15 3.72
CA GLU A 166 16.05 -1.06 4.93
C GLU A 166 15.17 -0.96 6.19
N ALA A 167 14.08 -0.19 6.13
CA ALA A 167 13.12 -0.05 7.22
C ALA A 167 12.43 -1.39 7.57
N ILE A 168 12.12 -2.22 6.57
CA ILE A 168 11.58 -3.58 6.78
C ILE A 168 12.59 -4.45 7.53
N LEU A 169 13.84 -4.50 7.10
CA LEU A 169 14.88 -5.30 7.76
C LEU A 169 15.06 -4.86 9.22
N LYS A 170 15.22 -3.55 9.44
CA LYS A 170 15.35 -2.98 10.79
C LYS A 170 14.14 -3.23 11.68
N ALA A 171 12.92 -3.29 11.12
CA ALA A 171 11.72 -3.58 11.89
C ALA A 171 11.67 -5.04 12.33
N LEU A 172 12.14 -5.96 11.49
CA LEU A 172 12.12 -7.41 11.72
C LEU A 172 13.25 -7.91 12.63
N ASP A 173 14.36 -7.19 12.71
CA ASP A 173 15.52 -7.53 13.57
C ASP A 173 15.31 -7.26 15.08
N VAL A 174 14.10 -6.84 15.52
CA VAL A 174 13.76 -6.39 16.89
C VAL A 174 12.78 -7.34 17.60
#